data_AF-A0A5N5INF3-F1
#
_entry.id   AF-A0A5N5INF3-F1
#
_cell.length_a   1.000
_cell.length_b   1.000
_cell.length_c   1.000
_cell.angle_alpha   90.00
_cell.angle_beta   90.00
_cell.angle_gamma   90.00
#
_symmetry.space_group_name_H-M   'P 1'
#
loop_
_entity.id
_entity.type
_entity.pdbx_description
1 polymer ?
#
loop_
_entity_poly.entity_id
_entity_poly.type
_entity_poly.pdbx_seq_one_letter_code
_entity_poly.pdbx_strand_id
1 'polypeptide(L)'
;MGVHIFDTPYNALQLDVPTTITTECRPSNGFSYPENNVVTYEFPSTPYTSQSFKWIWYDGPGVPGLHEDLVLPGAKKTVDTKPKKEESIADKMSLDAKVAGEGELPEQGAMFVGEKGRLLLPHFMQLPKKIVKGKYVDISKEIAKVSVANNMGEPIRNYDTEGPKHYHQFVDACLGKATTTAPFDYGARLTETILLGTIAGRFPGETLHWDAEAARFKEEKANQYLSGDYRDF
;
A
#
# COMPACT_ATOMS: atom_id res chain seq x y z
N MET A 1 8.90 -4.36 1.13
CA MET A 1 8.50 -2.94 1.17
C MET A 1 6.99 -2.71 1.13
N GLY A 2 6.16 -3.65 0.64
CA GLY A 2 4.72 -3.42 0.48
C GLY A 2 4.00 -2.84 1.70
N VAL A 3 4.27 -3.33 2.90
CA VAL A 3 3.62 -2.86 4.14
C VAL A 3 3.74 -1.34 4.37
N HIS A 4 4.88 -0.72 4.04
CA HIS A 4 5.11 0.71 4.27
C HIS A 4 4.32 1.62 3.31
N ILE A 5 3.96 1.10 2.14
CA ILE A 5 3.16 1.82 1.15
C ILE A 5 1.67 1.53 1.38
N PHE A 6 1.36 0.30 1.81
CA PHE A 6 0.01 -0.20 2.05
C PHE A 6 -0.62 0.36 3.34
N ASP A 7 0.19 0.64 4.37
CA ASP A 7 -0.21 1.18 5.68
C ASP A 7 -1.10 2.42 5.55
N THR A 8 -0.60 3.49 4.92
CA THR A 8 -1.29 4.78 4.95
C THR A 8 -2.71 4.72 4.38
N PRO A 9 -2.95 4.15 3.18
CA PRO A 9 -4.32 4.03 2.68
C PRO A 9 -5.16 3.01 3.45
N TYR A 10 -4.56 1.92 3.95
CA TYR A 10 -5.26 0.91 4.76
C TYR A 10 -5.84 1.53 6.04
N ASN A 11 -5.01 2.27 6.77
CA ASN A 11 -5.42 2.99 7.97
C ASN A 11 -6.41 4.12 7.66
N ALA A 12 -6.16 4.92 6.62
CA ALA A 12 -7.02 6.05 6.26
C ALA A 12 -8.44 5.63 5.87
N LEU A 13 -8.59 4.43 5.27
CA LEU A 13 -9.88 3.86 4.90
C LEU A 13 -10.47 2.97 5.99
N GLN A 14 -9.76 2.76 7.11
CA GLN A 14 -10.15 1.88 8.21
C GLN A 14 -10.48 0.46 7.75
N LEU A 15 -9.68 -0.07 6.84
CA LEU A 15 -9.88 -1.42 6.31
C LEU A 15 -9.62 -2.46 7.40
N ASP A 16 -10.34 -3.58 7.29
CA ASP A 16 -10.10 -4.79 8.08
C ASP A 16 -9.35 -5.82 7.23
N VAL A 17 -9.49 -7.11 7.52
CA VAL A 17 -8.95 -8.20 6.70
C VAL A 17 -9.82 -8.42 5.43
N PRO A 18 -9.24 -8.69 4.25
CA PRO A 18 -10.00 -8.90 3.02
C PRO A 18 -10.81 -10.20 3.05
N THR A 19 -11.94 -10.23 2.34
CA THR A 19 -12.77 -11.43 2.17
C THR A 19 -12.32 -12.30 1.00
N THR A 20 -11.77 -11.67 -0.04
CA THR A 20 -11.24 -12.38 -1.21
C THR A 20 -9.91 -11.80 -1.66
N ILE A 21 -9.06 -12.67 -2.20
CA ILE A 21 -7.74 -12.33 -2.70
C ILE A 21 -7.48 -13.10 -3.99
N THR A 22 -7.14 -12.38 -5.05
CA THR A 22 -6.75 -12.93 -6.36
C THR A 22 -5.42 -12.35 -6.76
N THR A 23 -4.48 -13.19 -7.20
CA THR A 23 -3.18 -12.70 -7.68
C THR A 23 -2.95 -13.12 -9.13
N GLU A 24 -2.68 -12.16 -9.99
CA GLU A 24 -2.19 -12.38 -11.34
C GLU A 24 -0.67 -12.26 -11.35
N CYS A 25 0.00 -13.37 -11.65
CA CYS A 25 1.46 -13.45 -11.74
C CYS A 25 1.86 -14.70 -12.53
N ARG A 26 3.17 -14.91 -12.76
CA ARG A 26 3.63 -16.19 -13.32
C ARG A 26 3.44 -17.34 -12.31
N PRO A 27 3.28 -18.59 -12.77
CA PRO A 27 3.33 -19.76 -11.90
C PRO A 27 4.57 -19.80 -11.01
N SER A 28 4.42 -20.39 -9.83
CA SER A 28 5.54 -20.67 -8.94
C SER A 28 6.57 -21.57 -9.63
N ASN A 29 7.83 -21.19 -9.56
CA ASN A 29 8.95 -22.03 -9.99
C ASN A 29 9.58 -22.82 -8.83
N GLY A 30 9.08 -22.65 -7.60
CA GLY A 30 9.63 -23.26 -6.38
C GLY A 30 10.86 -22.58 -5.78
N PHE A 31 11.39 -21.53 -6.39
CA PHE A 31 12.64 -20.87 -5.97
C PHE A 31 12.47 -19.40 -5.62
N SER A 32 11.66 -18.66 -6.38
CA SER A 32 11.52 -17.21 -6.24
C SER A 32 10.09 -16.74 -6.41
N TYR A 33 9.77 -15.64 -5.72
CA TYR A 33 8.54 -14.90 -5.96
C TYR A 33 8.53 -14.26 -7.36
N PRO A 34 7.35 -14.06 -7.96
CA PRO A 34 7.25 -13.42 -9.27
C PRO A 34 7.78 -11.99 -9.24
N GLU A 35 8.42 -11.61 -10.33
CA GLU A 35 9.02 -10.29 -10.54
C GLU A 35 7.96 -9.21 -10.79
N ASN A 36 6.78 -9.62 -11.25
CA ASN A 36 5.60 -8.80 -11.45
C ASN A 36 4.38 -9.48 -10.85
N ASN A 37 3.61 -8.75 -10.05
CA ASN A 37 2.40 -9.24 -9.40
C ASN A 37 1.30 -8.18 -9.46
N VAL A 38 0.08 -8.61 -9.76
CA VAL A 38 -1.13 -7.81 -9.55
C VAL A 38 -2.01 -8.53 -8.56
N VAL A 39 -2.14 -7.99 -7.35
CA VAL A 39 -2.95 -8.57 -6.30
C VAL A 39 -4.23 -7.74 -6.15
N THR A 40 -5.37 -8.38 -6.35
CA THR A 40 -6.68 -7.79 -6.10
C THR A 40 -7.21 -8.32 -4.76
N TYR A 41 -7.53 -7.40 -3.86
CA TYR A 41 -8.22 -7.70 -2.61
C TYR A 41 -9.62 -7.10 -2.65
N GLU A 42 -10.60 -7.82 -2.12
CA GLU A 42 -11.90 -7.24 -1.80
C GLU A 42 -12.08 -7.19 -0.29
N PHE A 43 -12.43 -6.00 0.21
CA PHE A 43 -12.63 -5.75 1.63
C PHE A 43 -14.12 -5.54 1.94
N PRO A 44 -14.53 -5.86 3.18
CA PRO A 44 -15.78 -5.35 3.74
C PRO A 44 -15.85 -3.82 3.63
N SER A 45 -17.05 -3.28 3.56
CA SER A 45 -17.23 -1.84 3.52
C SER A 45 -16.90 -1.17 4.84
N THR A 46 -16.44 0.08 4.74
CA THR A 46 -16.23 0.97 5.88
C THR A 46 -17.01 2.26 5.66
N PRO A 47 -17.07 3.17 6.66
CA PRO A 47 -17.64 4.50 6.46
C PRO A 47 -16.98 5.34 5.36
N TYR A 48 -15.81 4.92 4.87
CA TYR A 48 -14.99 5.64 3.90
C TYR A 48 -14.93 4.97 2.51
N THR A 49 -15.57 3.81 2.33
CA THR A 49 -15.50 3.03 1.09
C THR A 49 -16.87 2.71 0.51
N SER A 50 -16.88 2.15 -0.71
CA SER A 50 -18.06 1.51 -1.30
C SER A 50 -18.45 0.22 -0.57
N GLN A 51 -19.65 -0.31 -0.87
CA GLN A 51 -20.16 -1.57 -0.30
C GLN A 51 -19.26 -2.78 -0.59
N SER A 52 -18.73 -2.85 -1.81
CA SER A 52 -17.64 -3.77 -2.18
C SER A 52 -16.45 -2.88 -2.54
N PHE A 53 -15.45 -2.85 -1.66
CA PHE A 53 -14.24 -2.05 -1.86
C PHE A 53 -13.14 -2.93 -2.43
N LYS A 54 -12.66 -2.56 -3.61
CA LYS A 54 -11.60 -3.26 -4.31
C LYS A 54 -10.29 -2.50 -4.16
N TRP A 55 -9.26 -3.20 -3.70
CA TRP A 55 -7.89 -2.73 -3.71
C TRP A 55 -7.09 -3.51 -4.74
N ILE A 56 -6.38 -2.81 -5.62
CA ILE A 56 -5.48 -3.45 -6.60
C ILE A 56 -4.05 -2.99 -6.31
N TRP A 57 -3.20 -3.95 -5.94
CA TRP A 57 -1.80 -3.76 -5.66
C TRP A 57 -0.97 -4.21 -6.88
N TYR A 58 -0.17 -3.30 -7.42
CA TYR A 58 0.75 -3.56 -8.51
C TYR A 58 2.18 -3.56 -7.95
N ASP A 59 2.93 -4.63 -8.20
CA ASP A 59 4.32 -4.77 -7.80
C ASP A 59 5.17 -5.26 -8.97
N GLY A 60 6.37 -4.70 -9.09
CA GLY A 60 7.34 -5.05 -10.11
C GLY A 60 7.54 -4.00 -11.22
N PRO A 61 8.59 -4.17 -12.05
CA PRO A 61 8.88 -3.24 -13.13
C PRO A 61 7.79 -3.17 -14.20
N GLY A 62 7.38 -1.96 -14.58
CA GLY A 62 6.46 -1.72 -15.69
C GLY A 62 4.98 -1.89 -15.34
N VAL A 63 4.64 -2.10 -14.06
CA VAL A 63 3.28 -2.03 -13.55
C VAL A 63 3.08 -0.78 -12.68
N PRO A 64 1.86 -0.22 -12.59
CA PRO A 64 0.66 -0.61 -13.33
C PRO A 64 0.76 -0.32 -14.84
N GLY A 65 0.04 -1.11 -15.63
CA GLY A 65 -0.15 -0.83 -17.06
C GLY A 65 -0.96 0.45 -17.30
N LEU A 66 -1.12 0.84 -18.57
CA LEU A 66 -1.92 2.02 -18.91
C LEU A 66 -3.40 1.80 -18.53
N HIS A 67 -3.89 2.62 -17.61
CA HIS A 67 -5.30 2.66 -17.22
C HIS A 67 -5.77 4.12 -17.18
N GLU A 68 -7.01 4.41 -17.57
CA GLU A 68 -7.54 5.78 -17.64
C GLU A 68 -7.51 6.49 -16.27
N ASP A 69 -7.81 5.74 -15.21
CA ASP A 69 -7.73 6.24 -13.82
C ASP A 69 -6.31 6.49 -13.31
N LEU A 70 -5.29 6.12 -14.08
CA LEU A 70 -3.89 6.37 -13.74
C LEU A 70 -3.28 7.48 -14.59
N VAL A 71 -4.00 7.99 -15.59
CA VAL A 71 -3.56 9.12 -16.40
C VAL A 71 -3.64 10.41 -15.57
N LEU A 72 -2.49 11.06 -15.35
CA LEU A 72 -2.41 12.30 -14.60
C LEU A 72 -2.65 13.52 -15.51
N PRO A 73 -3.16 14.65 -14.96
CA PRO A 73 -3.18 15.92 -15.69
C PRO A 73 -1.78 16.29 -16.19
N GLY A 74 -1.67 16.65 -17.47
CA GLY A 74 -0.40 16.99 -18.12
C GLY A 74 0.37 15.79 -18.70
N ALA A 75 -0.11 14.55 -18.53
CA ALA A 75 0.55 13.37 -19.09
C ALA A 75 0.64 13.45 -20.62
N LYS A 76 1.86 13.31 -21.16
CA LYS A 76 2.06 13.11 -22.60
C LYS A 76 1.64 11.68 -22.95
N LYS A 77 0.87 11.48 -24.03
CA LYS A 77 0.34 10.16 -24.46
C LYS A 77 1.42 9.11 -24.79
N THR A 78 2.70 9.46 -24.73
CA THR A 78 3.83 8.54 -24.93
C THR A 78 4.33 8.10 -23.57
N VAL A 79 3.89 6.93 -23.11
CA VAL A 79 4.59 6.22 -22.03
C VAL A 79 5.89 5.71 -22.66
N ASP A 80 7.02 6.28 -22.27
CA ASP A 80 8.32 5.69 -22.59
C ASP A 80 8.37 4.32 -21.90
N THR A 81 8.12 3.25 -22.66
CA THR A 81 8.28 1.85 -22.23
C THR A 81 9.74 1.43 -22.16
N LYS A 82 10.67 2.38 -22.21
CA LYS A 82 12.09 2.07 -22.09
C LYS A 82 12.36 1.64 -20.64
N PRO A 83 12.99 0.47 -20.43
CA PRO A 83 13.46 0.12 -19.11
C PRO A 83 14.34 1.26 -18.61
N LYS A 84 14.03 1.80 -17.41
CA LYS A 84 14.90 2.75 -16.74
C LYS A 84 16.29 2.11 -16.65
N LYS A 85 17.31 2.89 -17.03
CA LYS A 85 18.71 2.48 -17.01
C LYS A 85 19.05 1.88 -15.65
N GLU A 86 19.81 0.79 -15.62
CA GLU A 86 20.21 0.11 -14.39
C GLU A 86 20.78 1.11 -13.39
N GLU A 87 20.04 1.32 -12.30
CA GLU A 87 20.41 2.27 -11.26
C GLU A 87 21.63 1.77 -10.49
N SER A 88 22.50 2.69 -10.09
CA SER A 88 23.70 2.34 -9.33
C SER A 88 23.33 1.73 -7.96
N ILE A 89 24.26 1.02 -7.31
CA ILE A 89 24.01 0.51 -5.95
C ILE A 89 23.67 1.66 -5.00
N ALA A 90 24.28 2.84 -5.16
CA ALA A 90 23.97 4.02 -4.37
C ALA A 90 22.53 4.51 -4.59
N ASP A 91 22.04 4.51 -5.84
CA ASP A 91 20.65 4.87 -6.16
C ASP A 91 19.66 3.85 -5.57
N LYS A 92 19.98 2.55 -5.64
CA LYS A 92 19.15 1.47 -5.05
C LYS A 92 19.15 1.47 -3.52
N MET A 93 20.20 2.03 -2.90
CA MET A 93 20.31 2.20 -1.45
C MET A 93 19.74 3.54 -0.97
N SER A 94 19.40 4.46 -1.89
CA SER A 94 18.80 5.74 -1.52
C SER A 94 17.40 5.54 -0.98
N LEU A 95 17.10 6.16 0.17
CA LEU A 95 15.75 6.25 0.73
C LEU A 95 14.97 7.43 0.14
N ASP A 96 15.61 8.27 -0.67
CA ASP A 96 14.97 9.43 -1.29
C ASP A 96 14.08 8.98 -2.46
N ALA A 97 12.77 8.99 -2.25
CA ALA A 97 11.82 8.83 -3.32
C ALA A 97 12.02 9.97 -4.34
N LYS A 98 12.47 9.64 -5.56
CA LYS A 98 12.59 10.61 -6.66
C LYS A 98 11.22 11.24 -6.88
N VAL A 99 11.16 12.58 -6.87
CA VAL A 99 9.92 13.31 -7.11
C VAL A 99 9.51 13.12 -8.56
N ALA A 100 8.27 12.67 -8.78
CA ALA A 100 7.73 12.47 -10.12
C ALA A 100 7.63 13.79 -10.91
N GLY A 101 7.91 13.72 -12.22
CA GLY A 101 7.71 14.85 -13.12
C GLY A 101 6.23 15.21 -13.30
N GLU A 102 5.96 16.35 -13.95
CA GLU A 102 4.59 16.75 -14.28
C GLU A 102 3.96 15.73 -15.24
N GLY A 103 2.76 15.24 -14.88
CA GLY A 103 2.04 14.24 -15.68
C GLY A 103 2.57 12.80 -15.53
N GLU A 104 3.56 12.56 -14.68
CA GLU A 104 4.15 11.24 -14.43
C GLU A 104 3.69 10.67 -13.09
N LEU A 105 3.40 9.37 -13.07
CA LEU A 105 3.16 8.67 -11.81
C LEU A 105 4.46 8.59 -10.99
N PRO A 106 4.38 8.72 -9.66
CA PRO A 106 5.51 8.40 -8.80
C PRO A 106 5.85 6.91 -8.91
N GLU A 107 7.11 6.57 -8.63
CA GLU A 107 7.57 5.17 -8.64
C GLU A 107 6.80 4.30 -7.64
N GLN A 108 6.34 4.91 -6.55
CA GLN A 108 5.56 4.28 -5.50
C GLN A 108 4.46 5.24 -5.03
N GLY A 109 3.28 4.73 -4.73
CA GLY A 109 2.16 5.53 -4.21
C GLY A 109 0.83 4.78 -4.30
N ALA A 110 -0.24 5.49 -3.95
CA ALA A 110 -1.61 4.99 -4.02
C ALA A 110 -2.48 5.95 -4.83
N MET A 111 -3.40 5.39 -5.63
CA MET A 111 -4.46 6.14 -6.30
C MET A 111 -5.80 5.70 -5.72
N PHE A 112 -6.52 6.64 -5.12
CA PHE A 112 -7.91 6.43 -4.72
C PHE A 112 -8.81 6.83 -5.88
N VAL A 113 -9.74 5.97 -6.26
CA VAL A 113 -10.69 6.20 -7.36
C VAL A 113 -12.11 6.17 -6.79
N GLY A 114 -12.87 7.22 -7.04
CA GLY A 114 -14.27 7.29 -6.62
C GLY A 114 -15.11 8.15 -7.56
N GLU A 115 -16.42 8.21 -7.28
CA GLU A 115 -17.40 8.85 -8.17
C GLU A 115 -17.16 10.35 -8.37
N LYS A 116 -16.55 11.03 -7.40
CA LYS A 116 -16.28 12.47 -7.43
C LYS A 116 -14.91 12.83 -7.98
N GLY A 117 -14.11 11.84 -8.36
CA GLY A 117 -12.76 12.01 -8.87
C GLY A 117 -11.75 11.09 -8.20
N ARG A 118 -10.48 11.44 -8.35
CA ARG A 118 -9.34 10.65 -7.91
C ARG A 118 -8.47 11.42 -6.92
N LEU A 119 -7.79 10.71 -6.03
CA LEU A 119 -6.79 11.26 -5.13
C LEU A 119 -5.49 10.48 -5.32
N LEU A 120 -4.43 11.15 -5.75
CA LEU A 120 -3.10 10.56 -5.80
C LEU A 120 -2.38 10.85 -4.48
N LEU A 121 -1.92 9.80 -3.81
CA LEU A 121 -1.02 9.87 -2.66
C LEU A 121 0.35 9.31 -3.09
N PRO A 122 1.32 10.17 -3.46
CA PRO A 122 2.67 9.71 -3.73
C PRO A 122 3.29 9.12 -2.47
N HIS A 123 4.10 8.07 -2.61
CA HIS A 123 4.82 7.52 -1.48
C HIS A 123 5.91 8.47 -1.00
N PHE A 124 6.11 8.44 0.32
CA PHE A 124 7.10 9.18 1.08
C PHE A 124 6.99 10.71 1.05
N MET A 125 6.58 11.25 2.21
CA MET A 125 6.54 12.66 2.60
C MET A 125 5.73 13.61 1.70
N GLN A 126 5.28 13.28 0.49
CA GLN A 126 4.54 14.21 -0.36
C GLN A 126 3.07 14.34 0.07
N LEU A 127 2.51 15.54 -0.14
CA LEU A 127 1.08 15.78 0.10
C LEU A 127 0.22 15.13 -1.00
N PRO A 128 -1.02 14.72 -0.67
CA PRO A 128 -1.93 14.15 -1.66
C PRO A 128 -2.36 15.20 -2.69
N LYS A 129 -2.64 14.76 -3.92
CA LYS A 129 -3.09 15.59 -5.04
C LYS A 129 -4.46 15.14 -5.52
N LYS A 130 -5.46 16.02 -5.47
CA LYS A 130 -6.83 15.72 -5.93
C LYS A 130 -6.97 16.00 -7.42
N ILE A 131 -7.66 15.10 -8.12
CA ILE A 131 -7.89 15.16 -9.57
C ILE A 131 -9.39 15.02 -9.83
N VAL A 132 -9.98 15.99 -10.52
CA VAL A 132 -11.40 15.98 -10.92
C VAL A 132 -11.49 16.30 -12.40
N LYS A 133 -12.15 15.45 -13.18
CA LYS A 133 -12.33 15.63 -14.64
C LYS A 133 -11.01 15.96 -15.37
N GLY A 134 -9.94 15.24 -15.04
CA GLY A 134 -8.62 15.38 -15.67
C GLY A 134 -7.84 16.64 -15.27
N LYS A 135 -8.25 17.36 -14.21
CA LYS A 135 -7.56 18.56 -13.71
C LYS A 135 -7.20 18.43 -12.23
N TYR A 136 -6.05 18.97 -11.85
CA TYR A 136 -5.71 19.11 -10.44
C TYR A 136 -6.64 20.11 -9.75
N VAL A 137 -7.02 19.80 -8.52
CA VAL A 137 -7.84 20.65 -7.67
C VAL A 137 -7.03 20.98 -6.42
N ASP A 138 -6.91 22.27 -6.11
CA ASP A 138 -6.27 22.72 -4.88
C ASP A 138 -7.11 22.28 -3.67
N ILE A 139 -6.46 21.56 -2.76
CA ILE A 139 -7.04 21.06 -1.50
C ILE A 139 -6.28 21.57 -0.27
N SER A 140 -5.48 22.61 -0.41
CA SER A 140 -4.64 23.13 0.68
C SER A 140 -5.47 23.56 1.89
N LYS A 141 -6.69 24.09 1.66
CA LYS A 141 -7.62 24.47 2.73
C LYS A 141 -8.20 23.25 3.45
N GLU A 142 -8.54 22.18 2.73
CA GLU A 142 -8.98 20.92 3.34
C GLU A 142 -7.87 20.29 4.17
N ILE A 143 -6.64 20.24 3.65
CA ILE A 143 -5.48 19.72 4.37
C ILE A 143 -5.27 20.50 5.67
N ALA A 144 -5.25 21.84 5.62
CA ALA A 144 -5.10 22.67 6.81
C ALA A 144 -6.17 22.40 7.87
N LYS A 145 -7.43 22.21 7.45
CA LYS A 145 -8.52 21.86 8.37
C LYS A 145 -8.31 20.49 9.02
N VAL A 146 -7.91 19.48 8.24
CA VAL A 146 -7.63 18.13 8.74
C VAL A 146 -6.45 18.14 9.71
N SER A 147 -5.38 18.88 9.40
CA SER A 147 -4.23 19.02 10.29
C SER A 147 -4.63 19.60 11.64
N VAL A 148 -5.43 20.68 11.65
CA VAL A 148 -5.94 21.27 12.90
C VAL A 148 -6.85 20.29 13.65
N ALA A 149 -7.78 19.64 12.97
CA ALA A 149 -8.73 18.71 13.59
C ALA A 149 -8.06 17.49 14.23
N ASN A 150 -6.91 17.06 13.69
CA ASN A 150 -6.15 15.91 14.19
C ASN A 150 -4.90 16.32 14.99
N ASN A 151 -4.78 17.60 15.36
CA ASN A 151 -3.63 18.15 16.10
C ASN A 151 -2.27 17.77 15.46
N MET A 152 -2.21 17.80 14.13
CA MET A 152 -1.01 17.48 13.36
C MET A 152 -0.13 18.73 13.26
N GLY A 153 1.17 18.56 13.55
CA GLY A 153 2.18 19.59 13.33
C GLY A 153 2.59 19.70 11.85
N GLU A 154 3.49 20.63 11.58
CA GLU A 154 4.15 20.71 10.27
C GLU A 154 4.95 19.43 9.99
N PRO A 155 4.85 18.83 8.79
CA PRO A 155 5.60 17.62 8.46
C PRO A 155 7.11 17.82 8.55
N ILE A 156 7.78 17.09 9.43
CA ILE A 156 9.24 17.08 9.55
C ILE A 156 9.82 16.06 8.57
N ARG A 157 10.76 16.49 7.73
CA ARG A 157 11.35 15.68 6.66
C ARG A 157 12.82 15.35 6.88
N ASN A 158 13.14 14.87 8.09
CA ASN A 158 14.52 14.60 8.48
C ASN A 158 14.58 13.26 9.24
N TYR A 159 15.19 12.26 8.62
CA TYR A 159 15.25 10.91 9.17
C TYR A 159 16.10 10.84 10.45
N ASP A 160 17.23 11.54 10.47
CA ASP A 160 18.16 11.54 11.61
C ASP A 160 17.50 12.06 12.89
N THR A 161 16.60 13.03 12.77
CA THR A 161 15.88 13.59 13.92
C THR A 161 14.62 12.82 14.28
N GLU A 162 13.93 12.21 13.31
CA GLU A 162 12.66 11.52 13.56
C GLU A 162 12.85 10.05 13.98
N GLY A 163 13.82 9.33 13.40
CA GLY A 163 14.07 7.92 13.67
C GLY A 163 14.22 7.58 15.17
N PRO A 164 15.05 8.31 15.94
CA PRO A 164 15.21 8.06 17.38
C PRO A 164 13.93 8.24 18.20
N LYS A 165 12.99 9.08 17.75
CA LYS A 165 11.75 9.38 18.50
C LYS A 165 10.80 8.19 18.53
N HIS A 166 10.75 7.39 17.46
CA HIS A 166 9.88 6.22 17.38
C HIS A 166 10.26 5.15 18.42
N TYR A 167 11.56 4.89 18.63
CA TYR A 167 12.02 3.94 19.65
C TYR A 167 11.70 4.40 21.08
N HIS A 168 11.87 5.70 21.34
CA HIS A 168 11.56 6.27 22.66
C HIS A 168 10.06 6.24 22.93
N GLN A 169 9.20 6.45 21.93
CA GLN A 169 7.76 6.31 22.09
C GLN A 169 7.37 4.91 22.55
N PHE A 170 7.98 3.86 21.99
CA PHE A 170 7.71 2.49 22.42
C PHE A 170 8.07 2.29 23.89
N VAL A 171 9.26 2.76 24.31
CA VAL A 171 9.69 2.70 25.72
C VAL A 171 8.74 3.48 26.63
N ASP A 172 8.34 4.70 26.26
CA ASP A 172 7.40 5.51 27.02
C ASP A 172 6.02 4.85 27.11
N ALA A 173 5.56 4.17 26.06
CA ALA A 173 4.33 3.40 26.09
C ALA A 173 4.43 2.20 27.04
N CYS A 174 5.55 1.48 27.05
CA CYS A 174 5.81 0.41 28.03
C CYS A 174 5.81 0.92 29.48
N LEU A 175 6.22 2.18 29.69
CA LEU A 175 6.20 2.84 31.00
C LEU A 175 4.85 3.50 31.33
N GLY A 176 3.83 3.37 30.49
CA GLY A 176 2.50 3.96 30.68
C GLY A 176 2.44 5.48 30.50
N LYS A 177 3.45 6.08 29.86
CA LYS A 177 3.56 7.53 29.64
C LYS A 177 3.07 7.98 28.26
N ALA A 178 2.91 7.03 27.34
CA ALA A 178 2.46 7.27 25.97
C ALA A 178 1.62 6.10 25.46
N THR A 179 1.12 6.22 24.23
CA THR A 179 0.51 5.12 23.47
C THR A 179 1.36 4.79 22.24
N THR A 180 1.31 3.53 21.81
CA THR A 180 1.96 3.10 20.57
C THR A 180 1.22 3.65 19.36
N THR A 181 1.96 4.12 18.35
CA THR A 181 1.40 4.59 17.07
C THR A 181 1.13 3.46 16.06
N ALA A 182 1.73 2.29 16.27
CA ALA A 182 1.48 1.07 15.51
C ALA A 182 1.18 -0.09 16.49
N PRO A 183 0.01 -0.10 17.14
CA PRO A 183 -0.37 -1.15 18.09
C PRO A 183 -0.58 -2.51 17.38
N PHE A 184 -0.54 -3.61 18.14
CA PHE A 184 -0.64 -4.96 17.57
C PHE A 184 -1.98 -5.25 16.89
N ASP A 185 -3.09 -4.72 17.41
CA ASP A 185 -4.42 -4.85 16.81
C ASP A 185 -4.51 -4.19 15.42
N TYR A 186 -3.69 -3.18 15.17
CA TYR A 186 -3.47 -2.59 13.85
C TYR A 186 -2.48 -3.42 13.02
N GLY A 187 -1.26 -3.60 13.54
CA GLY A 187 -0.15 -4.23 12.80
C GLY A 187 -0.42 -5.68 12.41
N ALA A 188 -1.13 -6.44 13.24
CA ALA A 188 -1.47 -7.83 12.96
C ALA A 188 -2.39 -7.96 11.74
N ARG A 189 -3.45 -7.14 11.64
CA ARG A 189 -4.42 -7.21 10.54
C ARG A 189 -3.86 -6.75 9.21
N LEU A 190 -3.05 -5.69 9.24
CA LEU A 190 -2.30 -5.24 8.08
C LEU A 190 -1.34 -6.34 7.61
N THR A 191 -0.61 -6.97 8.54
CA THR A 191 0.32 -8.06 8.22
C THR A 191 -0.43 -9.27 7.64
N GLU A 192 -1.54 -9.66 8.25
CA GLU A 192 -2.41 -10.73 7.76
C GLU A 192 -2.81 -10.49 6.30
N THR A 193 -3.34 -9.31 5.99
CA THR A 193 -3.73 -8.91 4.63
C THR A 193 -2.60 -9.12 3.61
N ILE A 194 -1.38 -8.67 3.92
CA ILE A 194 -0.22 -8.79 3.03
C ILE A 194 0.22 -10.25 2.86
N LEU A 195 0.17 -11.04 3.94
CA LEU A 195 0.52 -12.46 3.90
C LEU A 195 -0.50 -13.25 3.07
N LEU A 196 -1.80 -12.92 3.13
CA LEU A 196 -2.81 -13.53 2.29
C LEU A 196 -2.53 -13.30 0.79
N GLY A 197 -2.10 -12.10 0.40
CA GLY A 197 -1.62 -11.82 -0.97
C GLY A 197 -0.42 -12.67 -1.37
N THR A 198 0.51 -12.87 -0.43
CA THR A 198 1.70 -13.72 -0.64
C THR A 198 1.32 -15.19 -0.85
N ILE A 199 0.29 -15.68 -0.15
CA ILE A 199 -0.25 -17.03 -0.34
C ILE A 199 -0.99 -17.13 -1.67
N ALA A 200 -1.83 -16.15 -2.01
CA ALA A 200 -2.58 -16.11 -3.27
C ALA A 200 -1.66 -16.11 -4.49
N GLY A 201 -0.47 -15.52 -4.42
CA GLY A 201 0.56 -15.62 -5.48
C GLY A 201 1.02 -17.05 -5.81
N ARG A 202 0.71 -18.05 -4.98
CA ARG A 202 0.93 -19.47 -5.28
C ARG A 202 -0.17 -20.09 -6.14
N PHE A 203 -1.27 -19.38 -6.34
CA PHE A 203 -2.44 -19.81 -7.11
C PHE A 203 -2.81 -18.75 -8.16
N PRO A 204 -1.97 -18.52 -9.19
CA PRO A 204 -2.19 -17.42 -10.12
C PRO A 204 -3.53 -17.51 -10.84
N GLY A 205 -4.27 -16.40 -10.88
CA GLY A 205 -5.60 -16.30 -11.50
C GLY A 205 -6.74 -16.91 -10.70
N GLU A 206 -6.45 -17.56 -9.56
CA GLU A 206 -7.47 -18.12 -8.70
C GLU A 206 -7.89 -17.12 -7.61
N THR A 207 -9.19 -17.03 -7.38
CA THR A 207 -9.75 -16.22 -6.29
C THR A 207 -9.87 -17.08 -5.05
N LEU A 208 -9.12 -16.74 -4.00
CA LEU A 208 -9.19 -17.39 -2.70
C LEU A 208 -10.14 -16.63 -1.78
N HIS A 209 -10.88 -17.34 -0.94
CA HIS A 209 -11.85 -16.79 0.01
C HIS A 209 -11.35 -16.98 1.43
N TRP A 210 -11.11 -15.87 2.13
CA TRP A 210 -10.62 -15.88 3.50
C TRP A 210 -11.77 -15.76 4.51
N ASP A 211 -11.77 -16.65 5.49
CA ASP A 211 -12.61 -16.57 6.68
C ASP A 211 -11.72 -16.10 7.84
N ALA A 212 -11.84 -14.82 8.18
CA ALA A 212 -11.03 -14.19 9.22
C ALA A 212 -11.39 -14.68 10.64
N GLU A 213 -12.64 -15.11 10.88
CA GLU A 213 -13.04 -15.66 12.19
C GLU A 213 -12.43 -17.05 12.40
N ALA A 214 -12.44 -17.89 11.36
CA ALA A 214 -11.83 -19.21 11.39
C ALA A 214 -10.31 -19.20 11.14
N ALA A 215 -9.75 -18.06 10.71
CA ALA A 215 -8.39 -17.89 10.22
C ALA A 215 -8.00 -18.95 9.16
N ARG A 216 -8.87 -19.16 8.16
CA ARG A 216 -8.70 -20.18 7.11
C ARG A 216 -9.24 -19.74 5.76
N PHE A 217 -8.65 -20.29 4.70
CA PHE A 217 -9.23 -20.23 3.37
C PHE A 217 -10.33 -21.29 3.22
N LYS A 218 -11.35 -20.98 2.42
CA LYS A 218 -12.33 -21.99 1.96
C LYS A 218 -11.69 -23.01 1.02
N GLU A 219 -10.67 -22.58 0.27
CA GLU A 219 -9.90 -23.45 -0.61
C GLU A 219 -8.87 -24.23 0.22
N GLU A 220 -9.21 -25.48 0.59
CA GLU A 220 -8.37 -26.30 1.48
C GLU A 220 -6.91 -26.44 1.04
N LYS A 221 -6.65 -26.43 -0.27
CA LYS A 221 -5.29 -26.47 -0.83
C LYS A 221 -4.44 -25.26 -0.43
N ALA A 222 -5.03 -24.11 -0.11
CA ALA A 222 -4.31 -22.91 0.32
C ALA A 222 -3.92 -22.98 1.81
N ASN A 223 -4.71 -23.69 2.63
CA ASN A 223 -4.51 -23.78 4.08
C ASN A 223 -3.18 -24.43 4.48
N GLN A 224 -2.54 -25.22 3.61
CA GLN A 224 -1.20 -25.78 3.85
C GLN A 224 -0.13 -24.70 4.05
N TYR A 225 -0.35 -23.47 3.56
CA TYR A 225 0.62 -22.36 3.66
C TYR A 225 0.38 -21.44 4.87
N LEU A 226 -0.62 -21.73 5.70
CA LEU A 226 -0.91 -20.95 6.92
C LEU A 226 -0.02 -21.33 8.10
N SER A 227 0.67 -22.45 8.01
CA SER A 227 1.58 -22.95 9.04
C SER A 227 2.87 -23.44 8.41
N GLY A 228 3.91 -23.59 9.21
CA GLY A 228 5.16 -24.19 8.80
C GLY A 228 5.79 -24.96 9.95
N ASP A 229 6.77 -25.78 9.63
CA ASP A 229 7.54 -26.51 10.63
C ASP A 229 8.42 -25.52 11.41
N TYR A 230 8.14 -25.37 12.70
CA TYR A 230 9.03 -24.64 13.59
C TYR A 230 10.27 -25.48 13.89
N ARG A 231 11.42 -24.82 14.07
CA ARG A 231 12.63 -25.51 14.50
C ARG A 231 12.43 -25.98 15.94
N ASP A 232 12.72 -27.25 16.19
CA ASP A 232 12.92 -27.75 17.54
C ASP A 232 14.21 -27.13 18.10
N PHE A 233 14.11 -26.54 19.30
CA PHE A 233 15.23 -25.92 20.03
C PHE A 233 15.68 -26.80 21.19
#